data_AF-A0A1I0PV52-F1
#
_entry.id   AF-A0A1I0PV52-F1
#
_cell.length_a   1.000
_cell.length_b   1.000
_cell.length_c   1.000
_cell.angle_alpha   90.00
_cell.angle_beta   90.00
_cell.angle_gamma   90.00
#
_symmetry.space_group_name_H-M   'P 1'
#
loop_
_entity.id
_entity.type
_entity.pdbx_description
1 polymer ?
#
loop_
_entity_poly.entity_id
_entity_poly.type
_entity_poly.pdbx_seq_one_letter_code
_entity_poly.pdbx_strand_id
1 'polypeptide(L)' 'MKKTLLTICFLGAVAVSAFPFRTSCGSVVNVSEGITFYTDDTLQEALASLDRFLCNSNTQASQIVVYGH' A
#
# COMPACT_ATOMS: atom_id res chain seq x y z
N MET A 1 28.01 26.25 32.57
CA MET A 1 27.34 24.94 32.79
C MET A 1 26.21 24.82 31.78
N LYS A 2 26.38 24.01 30.72
CA LYS A 2 25.39 23.83 29.65
C LYS A 2 24.76 22.45 29.80
N LYS A 3 23.47 22.40 30.13
CA LYS A 3 22.70 21.17 30.27
C LYS A 3 22.32 20.71 28.85
N THR A 4 23.10 19.80 28.30
CA THR A 4 22.80 19.16 27.02
C THR A 4 21.66 18.17 27.25
N LEU A 5 20.45 18.61 26.91
CA LEU A 5 19.23 17.82 26.93
C LEU A 5 19.35 16.81 25.79
N LEU A 6 19.84 15.62 26.13
CA LEU A 6 20.08 14.50 25.22
C LEU A 6 18.74 13.98 24.70
N THR A 7 18.33 14.50 23.54
CA THR A 7 17.87 13.73 22.38
C THR A 7 17.09 12.46 22.72
N ILE A 8 15.83 12.61 23.13
CA ILE A 8 14.79 11.59 22.93
C ILE A 8 14.19 11.85 21.54
N CYS A 9 14.97 11.55 20.50
CA CYS A 9 14.44 11.32 19.16
C CYS A 9 14.30 9.81 18.94
N PHE A 10 13.61 9.15 19.87
CA PHE A 10 13.05 7.83 19.62
C PHE A 10 11.74 8.04 18.82
N LEU A 11 11.84 8.72 17.68
CA LEU A 11 10.81 8.62 16.65
C LEU A 11 10.99 7.21 16.11
N GLY A 12 10.19 6.28 16.63
CA GLY A 12 9.96 5.01 15.98
C GLY A 12 9.62 5.33 14.53
N ALA A 13 10.52 4.97 13.62
CA ALA A 13 10.23 4.94 12.21
C ALA A 13 9.13 3.89 12.05
N VAL A 14 7.88 4.33 12.13
CA VAL A 14 6.74 3.54 11.67
C VAL A 14 6.98 3.44 10.17
N ALA A 15 7.59 2.34 9.75
CA ALA A 15 7.67 1.98 8.35
C ALA A 15 6.22 1.75 7.91
N VAL A 16 5.57 2.81 7.42
CA VAL A 16 4.36 2.67 6.63
C VAL A 16 4.83 2.17 5.28
N SER A 17 4.83 0.84 5.08
CA SER A 17 5.08 0.26 3.78
C SER A 17 3.85 0.60 2.93
N ALA A 18 4.01 1.52 1.99
CA ALA A 18 3.03 1.78 0.97
C ALA A 18 3.63 1.35 -0.37
N PHE A 19 2.86 0.63 -1.18
CA PHE A 19 3.31 0.19 -2.49
C PHE A 19 2.49 0.87 -3.59
N PRO A 20 3.14 1.25 -4.71
CA PRO A 20 2.45 1.82 -5.85
C PRO A 20 1.69 0.73 -6.61
N PHE A 21 0.41 0.98 -6.90
CA PHE A 21 -0.41 0.16 -7.78
C PHE A 21 -0.77 0.98 -9.03
N ARG A 22 -0.42 0.48 -10.21
CA ARG A 22 -0.77 1.09 -11.49
C ARG A 22 -2.10 0.52 -11.97
N THR A 23 -3.09 1.40 -12.14
CA THR A 23 -4.42 1.05 -12.62
C THR A 23 -4.44 0.91 -14.14
N SER A 24 -5.48 0.26 -14.66
CA SER A 24 -5.73 0.03 -16.08
C SER A 24 -5.86 1.33 -16.90
N CYS A 25 -6.36 2.40 -16.29
CA CYS A 25 -6.43 3.73 -16.91
C CYS A 25 -5.14 4.55 -16.81
N GLY A 26 -4.06 3.99 -16.27
CA GLY A 26 -2.73 4.61 -16.23
C GLY A 26 -2.44 5.46 -14.99
N SER A 27 -3.39 5.57 -14.07
CA SER A 27 -3.19 6.22 -12.77
C SER A 27 -2.35 5.36 -11.84
N VAL A 28 -1.60 5.99 -10.93
CA VAL A 28 -0.85 5.28 -9.89
C VAL A 28 -1.43 5.67 -8.55
N VAL A 29 -1.84 4.69 -7.76
CA VAL A 29 -2.34 4.88 -6.40
C VAL A 29 -1.35 4.27 -5.42
N ASN A 30 -1.17 4.94 -4.28
CA ASN A 30 -0.32 4.44 -3.23
C ASN A 30 -1.19 3.66 -2.23
N VAL A 31 -0.99 2.35 -2.15
CA VAL A 31 -1.77 1.47 -1.27
C VAL A 31 -1.03 1.36 0.06
N SER A 32 -1.64 1.88 1.13
CA SER A 32 -1.02 1.92 2.46
C SER A 32 -1.43 0.71 3.32
N GLU A 33 -0.48 0.15 4.06
CA GLU A 33 -0.61 -1.02 4.96
C GLU A 33 -1.63 -0.91 6.10
N GLY A 34 -2.35 0.22 6.24
CA GLY A 34 -3.47 0.35 7.18
C GLY A 34 -4.63 -0.61 6.90
N ILE A 35 -4.62 -1.25 5.73
CA ILE A 35 -5.53 -2.32 5.34
C ILE A 35 -4.76 -3.64 5.52
N THR A 36 -5.11 -4.40 6.55
CA THR A 36 -4.49 -5.71 6.80
C THR A 36 -5.01 -6.70 5.75
N PHE A 37 -4.19 -6.99 4.74
CA PHE A 37 -4.46 -8.08 3.79
C PHE A 37 -3.83 -9.35 4.36
N TYR A 38 -4.67 -10.30 4.76
CA TYR A 38 -4.21 -11.54 5.39
C TYR A 38 -3.75 -12.58 4.37
N THR A 39 -4.16 -12.43 3.11
CA THR A 39 -3.79 -13.30 1.99
C THR A 39 -3.67 -12.49 0.69
N ASP A 40 -2.91 -13.04 -0.27
CA ASP A 40 -2.81 -12.47 -1.62
C ASP A 40 -4.17 -12.33 -2.31
N ASP A 41 -5.11 -13.24 -2.05
CA ASP A 41 -6.47 -13.18 -2.60
C ASP A 41 -7.20 -11.90 -2.13
N THR A 42 -7.15 -11.59 -0.83
CA THR A 42 -7.80 -10.38 -0.28
C THR A 42 -7.17 -9.10 -0.82
N LEU A 43 -5.86 -9.14 -1.10
CA LEU A 43 -5.14 -8.04 -1.72
C LEU A 43 -5.57 -7.87 -3.18
N GLN A 44 -5.60 -8.94 -3.96
CA GLN A 44 -6.01 -8.93 -5.36
C GLN A 44 -7.45 -8.44 -5.53
N GLU A 45 -8.37 -8.88 -4.67
CA GLU A 45 -9.76 -8.39 -4.66
C GLU A 45 -9.84 -6.89 -4.40
N ALA A 46 -9.09 -6.38 -3.42
CA ALA A 46 -9.06 -4.96 -3.10
C ALA A 46 -8.48 -4.12 -4.25
N LEU A 47 -7.40 -4.60 -4.88
CA LEU A 47 -6.77 -3.93 -6.02
C LEU A 47 -7.68 -3.94 -7.26
N ALA A 48 -8.39 -5.05 -7.52
CA ALA A 48 -9.38 -5.13 -8.59
C ALA A 48 -10.57 -4.19 -8.35
N SER A 49 -11.04 -4.10 -7.11
CA SER A 49 -12.10 -3.16 -6.72
C SER A 49 -11.66 -1.70 -6.90
N LEU A 50 -10.44 -1.36 -6.48
CA LEU A 50 -9.83 -0.04 -6.71
C LEU A 50 -9.74 0.31 -8.19
N ASP A 51 -9.28 -0.63 -9.01
CA ASP A 51 -9.17 -0.43 -10.46
C ASP A 51 -10.55 -0.22 -11.11
N ARG A 52 -11.55 -1.01 -10.70
CA ARG A 52 -12.93 -0.83 -11.14
C ARG A 52 -13.50 0.52 -10.72
N PHE A 53 -13.27 0.93 -9.47
CA PHE A 53 -13.78 2.19 -8.95
C PHE A 53 -13.18 3.41 -9.67
N LEU A 54 -11.87 3.39 -9.93
CA LEU A 54 -11.16 4.52 -10.52
C LEU A 54 -11.24 4.56 -12.05
N CYS A 55 -11.26 3.39 -12.69
CA CYS A 55 -11.11 3.28 -14.15
C CYS A 55 -12.32 2.66 -14.84
N ASN A 56 -13.38 2.29 -14.10
CA ASN A 56 -14.53 1.53 -14.63
C ASN A 56 -14.09 0.25 -15.38
N SER A 57 -13.03 -0.40 -14.88
CA SER A 57 -12.49 -1.61 -15.47
C SER A 57 -13.25 -2.86 -15.03
N ASN A 58 -13.10 -3.94 -15.80
CA ASN A 58 -13.57 -5.28 -15.43
C ASN A 58 -12.39 -6.20 -15.07
N THR A 59 -11.32 -5.63 -14.51
CA THR A 59 -10.16 -6.39 -14.05
C THR A 59 -10.59 -7.36 -12.96
N GLN A 60 -10.32 -8.64 -13.16
CA GLN A 60 -10.58 -9.67 -12.17
C GLN A 60 -9.38 -9.79 -11.22
N ALA A 61 -9.64 -10.15 -9.97
CA ALA A 61 -8.59 -10.38 -8.96
C ALA A 61 -7.52 -11.35 -9.47
N SER A 62 -7.93 -12.44 -10.13
CA SER A 62 -7.04 -13.45 -10.73
C SER A 62 -6.10 -12.94 -11.83
N GLN A 63 -6.34 -11.73 -12.36
CA GLN A 63 -5.46 -11.09 -13.34
C GLN A 63 -4.37 -10.24 -12.69
N ILE A 64 -4.44 -10.03 -11.36
CA ILE A 64 -3.49 -9.26 -10.59
C ILE A 64 -2.50 -10.24 -9.96
N VAL A 65 -1.24 -10.15 -10.38
CA VAL A 65 -0.16 -10.99 -9.84
C VAL A 65 0.62 -10.18 -8.82
N VAL A 66 0.63 -10.65 -7.57
CA VAL A 66 1.43 -10.09 -6.48
C VAL A 66 2.76 -10.82 -6.46
N TYR A 67 3.86 -10.10 -6.67
CA TYR A 67 5.21 -10.66 -6.58
C TYR A 67 5.81 -10.31 -5.22
N GLY A 68 6.19 -11.32 -4.44
CA GLY A 68 7.03 -11.18 -3.26
C GLY A 68 8.44 -11.70 -3.56
N HIS A 69 9.46 -11.05 -2.98
CA HIS A 69 10.84 -11.54 -2.97
C HIS A 69 11.18 -12.23 -1.65
#